data_AF-A0AAW9BKP7-F1
#
_entry.id   AF-A0AAW9BKP7-F1
#
_cell.length_a   1.000
_cell.length_b   1.000
_cell.length_c   1.000
_cell.angle_alpha   90.00
_cell.angle_beta   90.00
_cell.angle_gamma   90.00
#
_symmetry.space_group_name_H-M   'P 1'
#
loop_
_entity.id
_entity.type
_entity.pdbx_description
1 polymer ?
#
loop_
_entity_poly.entity_id
_entity_poly.type
_entity_poly.pdbx_seq_one_letter_code
_entity_poly.pdbx_strand_id
1 'polypeptide(L)'
;MNITVNSVYNTIKVNMSNAIDVIELTTDSDHDDITNEILRVAQDNQWDTYDVIYYHEAWEIVSGNEFNAYEEEVDLSRCTTALEAVMAEANATMNNVSQSMAREVAEELATEIMHLIEAATDLDYDGKITISNGSVYGWAVHDSETDEGVCIYKNLEGEKGLTAVEYCIDGSTYASACFHA
;
A
#
# COMPACT_ATOMS: atom_id res chain seq x y z
N MET A 1 -13.38 20.90 3.90
CA MET A 1 -12.03 20.32 4.00
C MET A 1 -11.48 20.43 2.59
N ASN A 2 -10.30 21.02 2.37
CA ASN A 2 -9.79 21.15 1.00
C ASN A 2 -9.27 19.79 0.56
N ILE A 3 -9.86 19.26 -0.52
CA ILE A 3 -9.40 18.04 -1.16
C ILE A 3 -8.16 18.40 -1.97
N THR A 4 -7.08 17.66 -1.74
CA THR A 4 -5.82 17.81 -2.47
C THR A 4 -5.32 16.42 -2.87
N VAL A 5 -4.49 16.34 -3.90
CA VAL A 5 -3.87 15.06 -4.31
C VAL A 5 -3.13 14.41 -3.13
N ASN A 6 -2.38 15.20 -2.35
CA ASN A 6 -1.67 14.72 -1.15
C ASN A 6 -2.61 14.18 -0.07
N SER A 7 -3.80 14.78 0.13
CA SER A 7 -4.76 14.27 1.12
C SER A 7 -5.34 12.92 0.72
N VAL A 8 -5.55 12.70 -0.59
CA VAL A 8 -6.00 11.43 -1.15
C VAL A 8 -4.92 10.37 -0.99
N TYR A 9 -3.69 10.67 -1.40
CA TYR A 9 -2.53 9.79 -1.23
C TYR A 9 -2.36 9.33 0.22
N ASN A 10 -2.36 10.25 1.18
CA ASN A 10 -2.17 9.90 2.59
C ASN A 10 -3.31 9.01 3.14
N THR A 11 -4.54 9.23 2.66
CA THR A 11 -5.69 8.43 3.05
C THR A 11 -5.57 7.00 2.50
N ILE A 12 -5.22 6.87 1.22
CA ILE A 12 -4.98 5.58 0.56
C ILE A 12 -3.84 4.84 1.26
N LYS A 13 -2.72 5.52 1.54
CA LYS A 13 -1.57 4.94 2.25
C LYS A 13 -1.96 4.34 3.59
N VAL A 14 -2.67 5.10 4.43
CA VAL A 14 -3.13 4.61 5.73
C VAL A 14 -4.09 3.42 5.57
N ASN A 15 -5.02 3.47 4.61
CA ASN A 15 -5.97 2.39 4.39
C ASN A 15 -5.29 1.10 3.94
N MET A 16 -4.34 1.21 2.98
CA MET A 16 -3.56 0.07 2.48
C MET A 16 -2.73 -0.55 3.60
N SER A 17 -1.92 0.25 4.28
CA SER A 17 -1.09 -0.19 5.41
C SER A 17 -1.84 -0.97 6.48
N ASN A 18 -3.08 -0.58 6.78
CA ASN A 18 -3.90 -1.21 7.83
C ASN A 18 -4.44 -2.60 7.46
N ALA A 19 -4.39 -2.98 6.20
CA ALA A 19 -5.11 -4.16 5.72
C ALA A 19 -4.30 -5.03 4.76
N ILE A 20 -3.02 -4.73 4.57
CA ILE A 20 -2.07 -5.67 3.95
C ILE A 20 -1.75 -6.89 4.84
N ASP A 21 -2.21 -6.94 6.09
CA ASP A 21 -1.99 -8.05 7.02
C ASP A 21 -2.72 -9.37 6.64
N VAL A 22 -3.65 -9.31 5.68
CA VAL A 22 -4.36 -10.49 5.15
C VAL A 22 -3.72 -11.07 3.88
N ILE A 23 -2.65 -10.47 3.38
CA ILE A 23 -1.99 -10.92 2.16
C ILE A 23 -1.18 -12.19 2.45
N GLU A 24 -1.28 -13.18 1.57
CA GLU A 24 -0.41 -14.35 1.58
C GLU A 24 0.72 -14.15 0.55
N LEU A 25 1.95 -13.99 1.04
CA LEU A 25 3.14 -13.82 0.20
C LEU A 25 4.14 -14.95 0.43
N THR A 26 4.94 -15.22 -0.58
CA THR A 26 6.01 -16.22 -0.57
C THR A 26 7.28 -15.64 -1.17
N THR A 27 8.43 -16.25 -0.88
CA THR A 27 9.75 -15.77 -1.36
C THR A 27 9.92 -15.79 -2.88
N ASP A 28 9.06 -16.49 -3.62
CA ASP A 28 9.03 -16.53 -5.08
C ASP A 28 8.17 -15.40 -5.70
N SER A 29 7.45 -14.62 -4.88
CA SER A 29 6.68 -13.48 -5.36
C SER A 29 7.61 -12.36 -5.83
N ASP A 30 7.39 -11.85 -7.03
CA ASP A 30 8.12 -10.68 -7.53
C ASP A 30 7.41 -9.35 -7.19
N HIS A 31 8.05 -8.24 -7.51
CA HIS A 31 7.54 -6.90 -7.22
C HIS A 31 6.15 -6.64 -7.86
N ASP A 32 5.93 -7.13 -9.08
CA ASP A 32 4.65 -6.97 -9.78
C ASP A 32 3.56 -7.84 -9.15
N ASP A 33 3.89 -9.08 -8.76
CA ASP A 33 2.98 -9.99 -8.05
C ASP A 33 2.50 -9.38 -6.73
N ILE A 34 3.43 -8.85 -5.92
CA ILE A 34 3.13 -8.20 -4.64
C ILE A 34 2.28 -6.94 -4.86
N THR A 35 2.66 -6.10 -5.83
CA THR A 35 1.91 -4.88 -6.16
C THR A 35 0.46 -5.20 -6.55
N ASN A 36 0.27 -6.20 -7.41
CA ASN A 36 -1.07 -6.59 -7.86
C ASN A 36 -1.91 -7.18 -6.72
N GLU A 37 -1.29 -7.94 -5.81
CA GLU A 37 -1.99 -8.52 -4.67
C GLU A 37 -2.41 -7.46 -3.65
N ILE A 38 -1.56 -6.45 -3.39
CA ILE A 38 -1.93 -5.27 -2.59
C ILE A 38 -3.12 -4.53 -3.21
N LEU A 39 -3.07 -4.28 -4.52
CA LEU A 39 -4.16 -3.63 -5.25
C LEU A 39 -5.46 -4.46 -5.22
N ARG A 40 -5.36 -5.78 -5.34
CA ARG A 40 -6.51 -6.68 -5.25
C ARG A 40 -7.18 -6.58 -3.88
N VAL A 41 -6.41 -6.63 -2.80
CA VAL A 41 -6.94 -6.47 -1.45
C VAL A 41 -7.53 -5.07 -1.24
N ALA A 42 -6.94 -4.03 -1.84
CA ALA A 42 -7.48 -2.68 -1.77
C ALA A 42 -8.85 -2.54 -2.44
N GLN A 43 -9.01 -3.12 -3.62
CA GLN A 43 -10.27 -3.15 -4.35
C GLN A 43 -11.35 -3.93 -3.59
N ASP A 44 -11.00 -5.10 -3.04
CA ASP A 44 -11.93 -5.94 -2.27
C ASP A 44 -12.47 -5.21 -1.03
N ASN A 45 -11.68 -4.31 -0.45
CA ASN A 45 -12.08 -3.50 0.70
C ASN A 45 -12.64 -2.12 0.34
N GLN A 46 -12.86 -1.84 -0.96
CA GLN A 46 -13.44 -0.59 -1.46
C GLN A 46 -12.71 0.68 -0.98
N TRP A 47 -11.37 0.68 -0.93
CA TRP A 47 -10.60 1.85 -0.48
C TRP A 47 -10.59 3.02 -1.47
N ASP A 48 -11.05 2.80 -2.71
CA ASP A 48 -10.76 3.66 -3.86
C ASP A 48 -11.75 4.81 -4.11
N THR A 49 -12.86 4.91 -3.38
CA THR A 49 -13.93 5.84 -3.78
C THR A 49 -13.89 7.13 -2.98
N TYR A 50 -13.23 8.15 -3.55
CA TYR A 50 -13.50 9.53 -3.18
C TYR A 50 -14.66 10.06 -4.04
N ASP A 51 -15.88 9.98 -3.51
CA ASP A 51 -17.05 10.50 -4.19
C ASP A 51 -17.19 12.01 -3.97
N VAL A 52 -17.12 12.78 -5.05
CA VAL A 52 -17.39 14.22 -5.02
C VAL A 52 -18.90 14.40 -4.99
N ILE A 53 -19.43 14.85 -3.85
CA ILE A 53 -20.88 15.01 -3.64
C ILE A 53 -21.33 16.49 -3.57
N TYR A 54 -20.39 17.42 -3.43
CA TYR A 54 -20.70 18.85 -3.35
C TYR A 54 -20.19 19.62 -4.56
N TYR A 55 -21.04 20.49 -5.13
CA TYR A 55 -20.70 21.28 -6.31
C TYR A 55 -19.49 22.21 -6.13
N HIS A 56 -19.24 22.72 -4.92
CA HIS A 56 -18.09 23.60 -4.69
C HIS A 56 -16.77 22.84 -4.78
N GLU A 57 -16.71 21.61 -4.26
CA GLU A 57 -15.56 20.72 -4.38
C GLU A 57 -15.32 20.34 -5.84
N ALA A 58 -16.40 20.05 -6.59
CA ALA A 58 -16.30 19.74 -8.01
C ALA A 58 -15.69 20.91 -8.81
N TRP A 59 -16.07 22.15 -8.50
CA TRP A 59 -15.45 23.34 -9.10
C TRP A 59 -13.99 23.49 -8.72
N GLU A 60 -13.62 23.26 -7.46
CA GLU A 60 -12.23 23.32 -7.00
C GLU A 60 -11.35 22.29 -7.71
N ILE A 61 -11.86 21.07 -7.92
CA ILE A 61 -11.15 20.00 -8.62
C ILE A 61 -10.97 20.35 -10.10
N VAL A 62 -12.06 20.67 -10.81
CA VAL A 62 -12.03 20.94 -12.27
C VAL A 62 -11.25 22.21 -12.62
N SER A 63 -11.22 23.21 -11.72
CA SER A 63 -10.44 24.45 -11.95
C SER A 63 -9.05 24.44 -11.30
N GLY A 64 -8.71 23.36 -10.58
CA GLY A 64 -7.50 23.26 -9.77
C GLY A 64 -6.34 22.67 -10.55
N ASN A 65 -5.25 23.43 -10.68
CA ASN A 65 -4.05 23.00 -11.41
C ASN A 65 -3.40 21.72 -10.87
N GLU A 66 -3.65 21.34 -9.61
CA GLU A 66 -3.09 20.12 -9.01
C GLU A 66 -3.68 18.84 -9.63
N PHE A 67 -4.85 18.93 -10.26
CA PHE A 67 -5.57 17.78 -10.81
C PHE A 67 -5.39 17.60 -12.32
N ASN A 68 -4.78 18.57 -13.02
CA ASN A 68 -4.64 18.57 -14.48
C ASN A 68 -3.96 17.31 -15.04
N ALA A 69 -3.07 16.67 -14.27
CA ALA A 69 -2.39 15.45 -14.67
C ALA A 69 -3.30 14.21 -14.69
N TYR A 70 -4.48 14.31 -14.05
CA TYR A 70 -5.44 13.22 -13.85
C TYR A 70 -6.76 13.46 -14.58
N GLU A 71 -6.87 14.54 -15.35
CA GLU A 71 -8.05 14.84 -16.16
C GLU A 71 -8.28 13.71 -17.19
N GLU A 72 -9.53 13.25 -17.26
CA GLU A 72 -9.97 12.26 -18.25
C GLU A 72 -11.06 12.84 -19.15
N GLU A 73 -11.15 12.31 -20.37
CA GLU A 73 -12.25 12.64 -21.27
C GLU A 73 -13.54 11.95 -20.78
N VAL A 74 -14.55 12.74 -20.40
CA VAL A 74 -15.82 12.24 -19.87
C VAL A 74 -16.93 12.35 -20.91
N ASP A 75 -17.74 11.29 -21.07
CA ASP A 75 -18.97 11.35 -21.86
C ASP A 75 -20.06 12.14 -21.15
N LEU A 76 -20.21 13.41 -21.53
CA LEU A 76 -21.21 14.33 -20.98
C LEU A 76 -22.56 14.25 -21.68
N SER A 77 -22.77 13.33 -22.62
CA SER A 77 -24.02 13.25 -23.42
C SER A 77 -25.29 13.03 -22.59
N ARG A 78 -25.14 12.56 -21.35
CA ARG A 78 -26.22 12.31 -20.40
C ARG A 78 -26.44 13.45 -19.41
N CYS A 79 -25.57 14.44 -19.36
CA CYS A 79 -25.70 15.59 -18.48
C CYS A 79 -26.74 16.57 -19.05
N THR A 80 -27.70 16.97 -18.22
CA THR A 80 -28.76 17.92 -18.59
C THR A 80 -28.47 19.34 -18.13
N THR A 81 -27.53 19.51 -17.20
CA THR A 81 -27.08 20.82 -16.70
C THR A 81 -25.56 20.92 -16.68
N ALA A 82 -25.05 22.16 -16.72
CA ALA A 82 -23.60 22.41 -16.59
C ALA A 82 -23.06 21.95 -15.23
N LEU A 83 -23.88 22.02 -14.17
CA LEU A 83 -23.48 21.54 -12.85
C LEU A 83 -23.33 20.01 -12.82
N GLU A 84 -24.22 19.28 -13.49
CA GLU A 84 -24.07 17.81 -13.65
C GLU A 84 -22.81 17.44 -14.44
N ALA A 85 -22.46 18.25 -15.46
CA ALA A 85 -21.23 18.04 -16.21
C ALA A 85 -19.97 18.24 -15.34
N VAL A 86 -19.91 19.35 -14.58
CA VAL A 86 -18.79 19.61 -13.65
C VAL A 86 -18.67 18.52 -12.59
N MET A 87 -19.78 18.00 -12.07
CA MET A 87 -19.76 16.86 -11.15
C MET A 87 -19.22 15.59 -11.80
N ALA A 88 -19.59 15.31 -13.05
CA ALA A 88 -19.11 14.13 -13.77
C ALA A 88 -17.60 14.22 -14.04
N GLU A 89 -17.11 15.38 -14.48
CA GLU A 89 -15.67 15.64 -14.68
C GLU A 89 -14.89 15.52 -13.38
N ALA A 90 -15.38 16.13 -12.29
CA ALA A 90 -14.72 16.05 -10.99
C ALA A 90 -14.64 14.62 -10.46
N ASN A 91 -15.72 13.84 -10.55
CA ASN A 91 -15.71 12.44 -10.10
C ASN A 91 -14.80 11.56 -10.97
N ALA A 92 -14.77 11.76 -12.29
CA ALA A 92 -13.85 11.03 -13.16
C ALA A 92 -12.39 11.34 -12.83
N THR A 93 -12.07 12.63 -12.65
CA THR A 93 -10.74 13.11 -12.24
C THR A 93 -10.33 12.50 -10.91
N MET A 94 -11.21 12.55 -9.90
CA MET A 94 -10.92 11.97 -8.58
C MET A 94 -10.77 10.45 -8.61
N ASN A 95 -11.55 9.75 -9.43
CA ASN A 95 -11.36 8.32 -9.63
C ASN A 95 -9.97 8.02 -10.23
N ASN A 96 -9.52 8.80 -11.22
CA ASN A 96 -8.18 8.63 -11.79
C ASN A 96 -7.07 8.97 -10.78
N VAL A 97 -7.23 10.03 -9.98
CA VAL A 97 -6.34 10.34 -8.85
C VAL A 97 -6.27 9.15 -7.89
N SER A 98 -7.41 8.64 -7.42
CA SER A 98 -7.45 7.52 -6.49
C SER A 98 -6.73 6.30 -7.04
N GLN A 99 -7.01 5.90 -8.29
CA GLN A 99 -6.37 4.73 -8.91
C GLN A 99 -4.87 4.92 -9.09
N SER A 100 -4.43 6.12 -9.50
CA SER A 100 -3.01 6.44 -9.66
C SER A 100 -2.27 6.40 -8.33
N MET A 101 -2.84 7.01 -7.29
CA MET A 101 -2.25 7.02 -5.94
C MET A 101 -2.28 5.64 -5.29
N ALA A 102 -3.33 4.84 -5.50
CA ALA A 102 -3.41 3.46 -5.06
C ALA A 102 -2.29 2.62 -5.66
N ARG A 103 -2.04 2.77 -6.97
CA ARG A 103 -0.93 2.08 -7.62
C ARG A 103 0.42 2.51 -7.09
N GLU A 104 0.66 3.81 -6.95
CA GLU A 104 1.91 4.35 -6.42
C GLU A 104 2.20 3.83 -5.00
N VAL A 105 1.20 3.87 -4.11
CA VAL A 105 1.33 3.34 -2.73
C VAL A 105 1.58 1.83 -2.75
N ALA A 106 0.89 1.07 -3.61
CA ALA A 106 1.11 -0.37 -3.70
C ALA A 106 2.54 -0.71 -4.18
N GLU A 107 3.08 0.03 -5.15
CA GLU A 107 4.45 -0.13 -5.64
C GLU A 107 5.50 0.22 -4.56
N GLU A 108 5.23 1.26 -3.75
CA GLU A 108 6.06 1.59 -2.58
C GLU A 108 6.05 0.44 -1.55
N LEU A 109 4.88 -0.02 -1.14
CA LEU A 109 4.75 -1.11 -0.17
C LEU A 109 5.38 -2.41 -0.68
N ALA A 110 5.23 -2.71 -1.97
CA ALA A 110 5.87 -3.86 -2.59
C ALA A 110 7.41 -3.76 -2.52
N THR A 111 7.97 -2.57 -2.72
CA THR A 111 9.42 -2.33 -2.57
C THR A 111 9.88 -2.61 -1.14
N GLU A 112 9.14 -2.13 -0.15
CA GLU A 112 9.45 -2.38 1.26
C GLU A 112 9.38 -3.87 1.63
N ILE A 113 8.41 -4.61 1.09
CA ILE A 113 8.30 -6.06 1.29
C ILE A 113 9.44 -6.81 0.60
N MET A 114 9.87 -6.35 -0.58
CA MET A 114 10.98 -6.95 -1.32
C MET A 114 12.29 -6.90 -0.53
N HIS A 115 12.55 -5.86 0.26
CA HIS A 115 13.72 -5.81 1.14
C HIS A 115 13.77 -7.03 2.10
N LEU A 116 12.62 -7.41 2.68
CA LEU A 116 12.54 -8.60 3.52
C LEU A 116 12.73 -9.89 2.72
N ILE A 117 12.06 -10.02 1.56
CA ILE A 117 12.13 -11.23 0.72
C ILE A 117 13.57 -11.48 0.27
N GLU A 118 14.27 -10.45 -0.19
CA GLU A 118 15.67 -10.53 -0.61
C GLU A 118 16.56 -10.96 0.56
N ALA A 119 16.43 -10.31 1.72
CA ALA A 119 17.19 -10.68 2.92
C ALA A 119 16.91 -12.10 3.42
N ALA A 120 15.65 -12.54 3.37
CA ALA A 120 15.27 -13.90 3.75
C ALA A 120 15.87 -14.92 2.79
N THR A 121 15.80 -14.66 1.49
CA THR A 121 16.33 -15.54 0.42
C THR A 121 17.85 -15.64 0.50
N ASP A 122 18.55 -14.54 0.76
CA ASP A 122 20.01 -14.51 0.98
C ASP A 122 20.45 -15.32 2.20
N LEU A 123 19.53 -15.56 3.14
CA LEU A 123 19.71 -16.40 4.32
C LEU A 123 19.20 -17.84 4.12
N ASP A 124 19.00 -18.26 2.87
CA ASP A 124 18.50 -19.58 2.45
C ASP A 124 17.07 -19.88 2.95
N TYR A 125 16.22 -18.86 3.14
CA TYR A 125 14.78 -19.06 3.36
C TYR A 125 14.04 -19.29 2.05
N ASP A 126 13.17 -20.30 2.03
CA ASP A 126 12.21 -20.54 0.96
C ASP A 126 10.86 -20.88 1.61
N GLY A 127 9.92 -19.94 1.58
CA GLY A 127 8.68 -20.10 2.33
C GLY A 127 7.76 -18.89 2.37
N LYS A 128 6.85 -18.92 3.34
CA LYS A 128 5.77 -17.92 3.50
C LYS A 128 6.27 -16.70 4.26
N ILE A 129 5.96 -15.53 3.73
CA ILE A 129 6.11 -14.24 4.41
C ILE A 129 4.80 -13.92 5.13
N THR A 130 4.92 -13.46 6.37
CA THR A 130 3.80 -13.03 7.21
C THR A 130 3.82 -11.52 7.35
N ILE A 131 2.72 -10.87 6.98
CA ILE A 131 2.49 -9.45 7.25
C ILE A 131 1.64 -9.33 8.53
N SER A 132 2.00 -8.41 9.43
CA SER A 132 1.28 -8.21 10.68
C SER A 132 1.25 -6.74 11.11
N ASN A 133 0.21 -6.38 11.85
CA ASN A 133 0.20 -5.14 12.61
C ASN A 133 0.95 -5.33 13.93
N GLY A 134 2.01 -4.55 14.11
CA GLY A 134 2.98 -4.69 15.17
C GLY A 134 4.04 -5.74 14.86
N SER A 135 5.18 -5.56 15.52
CA SER A 135 6.30 -6.49 15.46
C SER A 135 5.95 -7.81 16.16
N VAL A 136 6.17 -8.92 15.47
CA VAL A 136 6.03 -10.30 15.95
C VAL A 136 7.18 -10.64 16.91
N TYR A 137 8.38 -10.16 16.61
CA TYR A 137 9.61 -10.52 17.32
C TYR A 137 10.21 -9.40 18.19
N GLY A 138 9.53 -8.27 18.29
CA GLY A 138 10.03 -7.06 18.98
C GLY A 138 10.17 -7.21 20.50
N TRP A 139 9.73 -8.33 21.06
CA TRP A 139 10.03 -8.73 22.43
C TRP A 139 11.49 -9.20 22.61
N ALA A 140 12.18 -9.56 21.53
CA ALA A 140 13.58 -10.00 21.51
C ALA A 140 14.49 -8.94 20.89
N VAL A 141 15.76 -8.94 21.32
CA VAL A 141 16.81 -8.15 20.67
C VAL A 141 17.30 -8.93 19.45
N HIS A 142 17.33 -8.30 18.27
CA HIS A 142 17.89 -8.90 17.06
C HIS A 142 19.41 -9.09 17.20
N ASP A 143 19.97 -10.07 16.50
CA ASP A 143 21.41 -10.35 16.49
C ASP A 143 22.16 -9.37 15.58
N SER A 144 21.56 -9.02 14.46
CA SER A 144 22.08 -8.07 13.47
C SER A 144 20.94 -7.47 12.64
N GLU A 145 21.28 -6.45 11.85
CA GLU A 145 20.37 -5.74 10.95
C GLU A 145 21.05 -5.59 9.58
N THR A 146 20.32 -5.72 8.47
CA THR A 146 20.84 -5.46 7.11
C THR A 146 20.97 -3.97 6.84
N ASP A 147 21.58 -3.58 5.72
CA ASP A 147 21.71 -2.17 5.33
C ASP A 147 20.33 -1.55 5.03
N GLU A 148 19.39 -2.37 4.57
CA GLU A 148 17.99 -2.02 4.30
C GLU A 148 17.13 -1.98 5.57
N GLY A 149 17.66 -2.42 6.73
CA GLY A 149 16.95 -2.37 8.01
C GLY A 149 16.24 -3.67 8.42
N VAL A 150 16.51 -4.79 7.74
CA VAL A 150 15.91 -6.08 8.08
C VAL A 150 16.57 -6.65 9.33
N CYS A 151 15.79 -6.81 10.39
CA CYS A 151 16.22 -7.36 11.67
C CYS A 151 16.35 -8.89 11.59
N ILE A 152 17.51 -9.42 11.97
CA ILE A 152 17.81 -10.85 11.96
C ILE A 152 17.82 -11.39 13.39
N TYR A 153 16.96 -12.38 13.66
CA TYR A 153 16.80 -12.96 14.98
C TYR A 153 17.39 -14.37 15.05
N LYS A 154 18.11 -14.63 16.14
CA LYS A 154 18.73 -15.93 16.41
C LYS A 154 18.34 -16.47 17.77
N ASN A 155 18.23 -17.79 17.85
CA ASN A 155 18.02 -18.54 19.08
C ASN A 155 16.75 -18.10 19.85
N LEU A 156 15.68 -17.72 19.13
CA LEU A 156 14.42 -17.39 19.81
C LEU A 156 13.86 -18.65 20.46
N GLU A 157 13.20 -18.48 21.61
CA GLU A 157 12.52 -19.57 22.34
C GLU A 157 13.36 -20.83 22.62
N GLY A 158 14.69 -20.70 22.68
CA GLY A 158 15.61 -21.81 22.95
C GLY A 158 16.02 -22.63 21.73
N GLU A 159 15.64 -22.18 20.53
CA GLU A 159 16.13 -22.69 19.26
C GLU A 159 17.63 -22.39 19.09
N LYS A 160 18.26 -23.01 18.08
CA LYS A 160 19.69 -22.80 17.78
C LYS A 160 19.89 -22.31 16.37
N GLY A 161 20.53 -21.15 16.25
CA GLY A 161 20.86 -20.54 14.97
C GLY A 161 19.84 -19.49 14.55
N LEU A 162 19.70 -19.30 13.24
CA LEU A 162 18.75 -18.37 12.63
C LEU A 162 17.32 -18.85 12.87
N THR A 163 16.50 -18.00 13.50
CA THR A 163 15.10 -18.30 13.77
C THR A 163 14.17 -17.49 12.88
N ALA A 164 14.41 -16.19 12.73
CA ALA A 164 13.47 -15.31 12.04
C ALA A 164 14.16 -14.09 11.43
N VAL A 165 13.50 -13.49 10.45
CA VAL A 165 13.76 -12.10 10.02
C VAL A 165 12.49 -11.28 10.09
N GLU A 166 12.64 -9.97 10.33
CA GLU A 166 11.53 -9.04 10.39
C GLU A 166 11.93 -7.67 9.83
N TYR A 167 10.99 -6.98 9.20
CA TYR A 167 11.18 -5.66 8.64
C TYR A 167 9.98 -4.78 8.94
N CYS A 168 10.22 -3.51 9.27
CA CYS A 168 9.16 -2.52 9.51
C CYS A 168 8.85 -1.80 8.19
N ILE A 169 7.70 -2.08 7.58
CA ILE A 169 7.25 -1.50 6.30
C ILE A 169 6.83 -0.04 6.51
N ASP A 170 5.98 0.17 7.52
CA ASP A 170 5.64 1.48 8.06
C ASP A 170 5.56 1.32 9.57
N GLY A 171 5.68 2.39 10.35
CA GLY A 171 5.86 2.33 11.82
C GLY A 171 4.86 1.47 12.62
N SER A 172 3.78 0.96 11.99
CA SER A 172 2.85 -0.04 12.54
C SER A 172 2.89 -1.40 11.85
N THR A 173 3.23 -1.51 10.58
CA THR A 173 3.11 -2.75 9.81
C THR A 173 4.47 -3.41 9.57
N TYR A 174 4.54 -4.72 9.80
CA TYR A 174 5.77 -5.49 9.75
C TYR A 174 5.63 -6.68 8.80
N ALA A 175 6.68 -6.97 8.05
CA ALA A 175 6.84 -8.20 7.30
C ALA A 175 7.81 -9.11 8.05
N SER A 176 7.56 -10.42 8.05
CA SER A 176 8.38 -11.37 8.79
C SER A 176 8.44 -12.74 8.13
N ALA A 177 9.54 -13.45 8.37
CA ALA A 177 9.71 -14.84 7.98
C ALA A 177 10.25 -15.66 9.15
N CYS A 178 9.59 -16.78 9.45
CA CYS A 178 10.04 -17.72 10.47
C CYS A 178 10.70 -18.93 9.81
N PHE A 179 11.96 -19.17 10.12
CA PHE A 179 12.77 -20.26 9.57
C PHE A 179 12.40 -21.60 10.19
N HIS A 180 11.62 -21.60 11.26
CA HIS A 180 11.16 -22.79 11.97
C HIS A 180 9.63 -22.72 12.01
N ALA A 181 8.98 -23.50 11.14
CA ALA A 181 7.52 -23.61 11.03
C ALA A 181 7.00 -24.90 11.67
#